data_AF-A0A086M3B1-F1
#
_entry.id   AF-A0A086M3B1-F1
#
_cell.length_a   1.000
_cell.length_b   1.000
_cell.length_c   1.000
_cell.angle_alpha   90.00
_cell.angle_beta   90.00
_cell.angle_gamma   90.00
#
_symmetry.space_group_name_H-M   'P 1'
#
loop_
_entity.id
_entity.type
_entity.pdbx_description
1 polymer ?
#
loop_
_entity_poly.entity_id
_entity_poly.type
_entity_poly.pdbx_seq_one_letter_code
_entity_poly.pdbx_strand_id
1 'polypeptide(L)' 'MTRGNQRDVDRERAQRRNQKAVKNSTIKDADKNLSVVCDICKQSFMCTVKKPTLDQHVESRHPKNVFKDCFPKWET' A
#
# COMPACT_ATOMS: atom_id res chain seq x y z
N MET A 1 -11.42 -27.91 38.68
CA MET A 1 -12.25 -27.28 37.63
C MET A 1 -11.53 -26.01 37.16
N THR A 2 -10.64 -26.09 36.16
CA THR A 2 -9.76 -24.93 35.80
C THR A 2 -9.56 -24.78 34.28
N ARG A 3 -10.47 -25.33 33.47
CA ARG A 3 -10.42 -25.27 31.99
C ARG A 3 -11.34 -24.20 31.38
N GLY A 4 -12.24 -23.60 32.17
CA GLY A 4 -13.10 -22.51 31.73
C GLY A 4 -12.30 -21.24 31.46
N ASN A 5 -11.53 -20.81 32.46
CA ASN A 5 -10.73 -19.57 32.41
C ASN A 5 -9.70 -19.53 31.27
N GLN A 6 -9.17 -20.68 30.85
CA GLN A 6 -8.19 -20.76 29.76
C GLN A 6 -8.80 -20.41 28.39
N ARG A 7 -10.08 -20.74 28.17
CA ARG A 7 -10.77 -20.44 26.90
C ARG A 7 -11.06 -18.95 26.77
N ASP A 8 -11.40 -18.29 27.88
CA ASP A 8 -11.64 -16.85 27.92
C ASP A 8 -10.33 -16.06 27.72
N VAL A 9 -9.23 -16.49 28.36
CA VAL A 9 -7.89 -15.91 28.16
C VAL A 9 -7.40 -16.06 26.72
N ASP A 10 -7.63 -17.22 26.08
CA ASP A 10 -7.24 -17.44 24.70
C ASP A 10 -8.07 -16.58 23.73
N ARG A 11 -9.38 -16.48 23.96
CA ARG A 11 -10.28 -15.61 23.18
C ARG A 11 -9.88 -14.13 23.32
N GLU A 12 -9.58 -13.67 24.52
CA GLU A 12 -9.14 -12.29 24.77
C GLU A 12 -7.78 -12.01 24.11
N ARG A 13 -6.84 -12.98 24.15
CA ARG A 13 -5.55 -12.88 23.47
C ARG A 13 -5.70 -12.85 21.94
N ALA A 14 -6.62 -13.63 21.37
CA ALA A 14 -6.93 -13.59 19.95
C ALA A 14 -7.57 -12.25 19.53
N GLN A 15 -8.52 -11.75 20.33
CA GLN A 15 -9.12 -10.43 20.12
C GLN A 15 -8.12 -9.30 20.25
N ARG A 16 -7.20 -9.34 21.22
CA ARG A 16 -6.13 -8.34 21.38
C ARG A 16 -5.12 -8.35 20.23
N ARG A 17 -4.85 -9.51 19.62
CA ARG A 17 -4.05 -9.59 18.38
C ARG A 17 -4.79 -8.99 17.19
N ASN A 18 -6.10 -9.21 17.09
CA ASN A 18 -6.92 -8.66 16.00
C ASN A 18 -7.17 -7.14 16.17
N GLN A 19 -7.34 -6.65 17.40
CA GLN A 19 -7.47 -5.22 17.69
C GLN A 19 -6.16 -4.44 17.46
N LYS A 20 -4.99 -5.06 17.63
CA LYS A 20 -3.70 -4.46 17.21
C LYS A 20 -3.56 -4.30 15.69
N ALA A 21 -4.41 -4.94 14.90
CA ALA A 21 -4.51 -4.70 13.45
C ALA A 21 -5.40 -3.49 13.11
N VAL A 22 -6.22 -3.01 14.04
CA VAL A 22 -6.89 -1.70 13.95
C VAL A 22 -5.89 -0.63 14.35
N LYS A 23 -4.86 -0.48 13.51
CA LYS A 23 -3.86 0.57 13.64
C LYS A 23 -4.53 1.91 13.36
N ASN A 24 -4.49 2.76 14.37
CA ASN A 24 -4.97 4.12 14.41
C ASN A 24 -4.74 4.88 13.07
N SER A 25 -5.85 5.29 12.44
CA SER A 25 -6.02 6.47 11.59
C SER A 25 -5.11 6.80 10.38
N THR A 26 -4.09 6.02 9.99
CA THR A 26 -3.23 6.42 8.82
C THR A 26 -3.53 5.66 7.51
N ILE A 27 -4.19 4.49 7.57
CA ILE A 27 -4.31 3.61 6.39
C ILE A 27 -5.50 3.99 5.49
N LYS A 28 -6.59 4.57 6.03
CA LYS A 28 -7.73 5.02 5.19
C LYS A 28 -7.34 6.12 4.20
N ASP A 29 -6.30 6.88 4.52
CA ASP A 29 -5.72 7.85 3.60
C ASP A 29 -4.57 7.24 2.79
N ALA A 30 -4.03 6.07 3.12
CA ALA A 30 -2.98 5.43 2.32
C ALA A 30 -3.47 5.09 0.91
N ASP A 31 -4.70 4.59 0.76
CA ASP A 31 -5.33 4.41 -0.55
C ASP A 31 -5.49 5.73 -1.32
N LYS A 32 -5.85 6.81 -0.62
CA LYS A 32 -5.95 8.15 -1.24
C LYS A 32 -4.59 8.73 -1.61
N ASN A 33 -3.57 8.39 -0.83
CA ASN A 33 -2.19 8.80 -1.05
C ASN A 33 -1.54 8.05 -2.20
N LEU A 34 -2.14 6.99 -2.76
CA LEU A 34 -1.61 6.21 -3.89
C LEU A 34 -2.30 6.58 -5.21
N SER A 35 -2.28 7.87 -5.60
CA SER A 35 -3.02 8.32 -6.79
C SER A 35 -2.27 8.13 -8.12
N VAL A 36 -0.96 7.86 -8.11
CA VAL A 36 -0.19 7.72 -9.36
C VAL A 36 -0.04 6.23 -9.67
N VAL A 37 -0.59 5.79 -10.80
CA VAL A 37 -0.55 4.37 -11.21
C VAL A 37 0.13 4.27 -12.57
N CYS A 38 1.07 3.34 -12.71
CA CYS A 38 1.66 3.01 -14.00
C CYS A 38 0.66 2.20 -14.83
N ASP A 39 0.40 2.59 -16.07
CA ASP A 39 -0.60 1.92 -16.92
C ASP A 39 -0.17 0.49 -17.32
N ILE A 40 1.14 0.29 -17.52
CA ILE A 40 1.69 -0.97 -18.02
C ILE A 40 1.71 -2.04 -16.92
N CYS A 41 2.29 -1.73 -15.76
CA CYS A 41 2.48 -2.71 -14.69
C CYS A 41 1.49 -2.58 -13.53
N LYS A 42 0.62 -1.55 -13.57
CA LYS A 42 -0.38 -1.26 -12.51
C LYS A 42 0.22 -1.06 -11.13
N GLN A 43 1.51 -0.72 -11.05
CA GLN A 43 2.16 -0.38 -9.80
C GLN A 43 1.66 0.98 -9.33
N SER A 44 1.14 1.01 -8.10
CA SER A 44 0.68 2.23 -7.44
C SER A 44 1.84 2.95 -6.74
N PHE A 45 1.92 4.26 -6.92
CA PHE A 45 2.89 5.18 -6.34
C PHE A 45 2.19 6.26 -5.53
N MET A 46 2.90 6.80 -4.55
CA MET A 46 2.37 7.88 -3.72
C MET A 46 2.16 9.16 -4.54
N CYS A 47 1.15 9.97 -4.22
CA CYS A 47 0.85 11.26 -4.85
C CYS A 47 2.03 12.24 -4.79
N THR A 48 2.88 12.10 -3.76
CA THR A 48 4.04 12.95 -3.50
C THR A 48 5.31 12.48 -4.20
N VAL A 49 5.23 11.41 -5.01
CA VAL A 49 6.38 10.89 -5.75
C VAL A 49 6.94 11.95 -6.72
N LYS A 50 8.27 12.07 -6.77
CA LYS A 50 8.94 13.01 -7.67
C LYS A 50 9.26 12.34 -9.00
N LYS A 51 9.34 13.14 -10.06
CA LYS A 51 9.77 12.73 -11.42
C LYS A 51 10.94 11.72 -11.44
N PRO A 52 12.08 11.93 -10.77
CA PRO A 52 13.22 11.00 -10.84
C PRO A 52 12.88 9.58 -10.37
N THR A 53 11.96 9.42 -9.42
CA THR A 53 11.56 8.10 -8.93
C THR A 53 10.69 7.37 -9.95
N LEU A 54 9.85 8.10 -10.68
CA LEU A 54 9.05 7.56 -11.78
C LEU A 54 9.93 7.23 -12.98
N ASP A 55 10.91 8.08 -13.32
CA ASP A 55 11.89 7.82 -14.38
C ASP A 55 12.68 6.53 -14.09
N GLN A 56 13.18 6.39 -12.86
CA GLN A 56 13.89 5.17 -12.45
C GLN A 56 12.99 3.92 -12.54
N HIS A 57 11.69 4.06 -12.27
CA HIS A 57 10.74 2.96 -12.46
C HIS A 57 10.64 2.57 -13.94
N VAL A 58 10.48 3.55 -14.83
CA VAL A 58 10.39 3.30 -16.28
C VAL A 58 11.70 2.68 -16.80
N GLU A 59 12.87 3.21 -16.43
CA GLU A 59 14.16 2.67 -16.87
C GLU A 59 14.39 1.22 -16.38
N SER A 60 14.01 0.91 -15.14
CA SER A 60 14.24 -0.42 -14.56
C SER A 60 13.21 -1.46 -15.01
N ARG A 61 11.93 -1.07 -15.15
CA ARG A 61 10.82 -2.00 -15.42
C ARG A 61 10.38 -2.01 -16.87
N HIS A 62 10.52 -0.87 -17.54
CA HIS A 62 10.03 -0.62 -18.90
C HIS A 62 11.10 0.02 -19.78
N PRO A 63 12.31 -0.58 -19.92
CA PRO A 63 13.44 0.03 -20.64
C PRO A 63 13.17 0.26 -22.14
N LYS A 64 12.08 -0.29 -22.67
CA LYS A 64 11.65 -0.16 -24.07
C LYS A 64 10.49 0.81 -24.25
N ASN A 65 9.81 1.22 -23.17
CA ASN A 65 8.66 2.11 -23.24
C ASN A 65 9.07 3.51 -22.79
N VAL A 66 8.35 4.49 -23.31
CA VAL A 66 8.59 5.90 -22.97
C VAL A 66 7.83 6.24 -21.69
N PHE A 67 8.34 7.20 -20.91
CA PHE A 67 7.66 7.70 -19.71
C PHE A 67 6.19 8.06 -19.95
N LYS A 68 5.88 8.62 -21.13
CA LYS A 68 4.52 8.95 -21.59
C LYS A 68 3.56 7.77 -21.65
N ASP A 69 4.10 6.59 -21.95
CA ASP A 69 3.34 5.35 -22.08
C ASP A 69 3.03 4.75 -20.69
N CYS A 70 3.96 4.91 -19.74
CA CYS A 70 3.77 4.49 -18.34
C CYS A 70 2.86 5.44 -17.55
N PHE A 71 3.04 6.75 -17.72
CA PHE A 71 2.37 7.80 -16.94
C PHE A 71 1.78 8.89 -17.84
N PRO A 72 0.75 8.59 -18.64
CA PRO A 72 0.14 9.56 -19.56
C PRO A 72 -0.50 10.75 -18.85
N LYS A 73 -0.92 10.60 -17.58
CA LYS A 73 -1.52 11.67 -16.77
C LYS A 73 -0.51 12.62 -16.10
N TRP A 74 0.80 12.33 -16.15
CA TRP A 74 1.83 13.14 -15.50
C TRP A 74 2.47 14.19 -16.44
N GLU A 75 2.19 14.10 -17.73
CA GLU A 75 2.64 15.05 -18.74
C GLU A 75 1.44 15.92 -19.16
N THR A 76 1.17 16.96 -18.38
CA THR A 76 0.33 18.11 -18.75
C THR A 76 1.05 19.37 -18.32
#